data_AF-X1SSM6-F1
#
_entry.id   AF-X1SSM6-F1
#
_cell.length_a   1.000
_cell.length_b   1.000
_cell.length_c   1.000
_cell.angle_alpha   90.00
_cell.angle_beta   90.00
_cell.angle_gamma   90.00
#
_symmetry.space_group_name_H-M   'P 1'
#
loop_
_entity.id
_entity.type
_entity.pdbx_description
1 polymer ?
#
loop_
_entity_poly.entity_id
_entity_poly.type
_entity_poly.pdbx_seq_one_letter_code
_entity_poly.pdbx_strand_id
1 'polypeptide(L)'
;LEDFLATAFKAHPYGHSVIGHMSDLENITRRDVEQYFKKFYGPSNLTVGIVGDVKTEEVFKMAEVYFGRIPSGPKPDPIRTKEPEQWGERRVIVEAKSQPMIIIGYHRPDYRHKDNIPLEALANILGQGRSSRLYELLVKDKKVAVNVMSFNGFPGEKYSNLIAFYVIPSRGHTSAECLELIDEEIEKVKKELVTSEELTKFKRGNVKSLLNEMKSNSSMAALLTYAEVVLGGLDAAFDQIEQIRAVNPEDVKYVANKYLIKKHRTIGEIAPEK
;
A
#
# COMPACT_ATOMS: atom_id res chain seq x y z
N LEU A 1 -3.27 -14.06 3.23
CA LEU A 1 -3.50 -12.65 2.84
C LEU A 1 -4.98 -12.40 2.57
N GLU A 2 -5.67 -13.29 1.86
CA GLU A 2 -7.10 -13.18 1.56
C GLU A 2 -7.94 -13.07 2.84
N ASP A 3 -7.79 -14.01 3.78
CA ASP A 3 -8.48 -13.97 5.08
C ASP A 3 -8.18 -12.71 5.89
N PHE A 4 -6.93 -12.22 5.81
CA PHE A 4 -6.51 -11.01 6.49
C PHE A 4 -7.25 -9.78 5.93
N LEU A 5 -7.34 -9.65 4.61
CA LEU A 5 -8.05 -8.54 3.96
C LEU A 5 -9.55 -8.60 4.24
N ALA A 6 -10.17 -9.78 4.12
CA ALA A 6 -11.58 -9.99 4.43
C ALA A 6 -11.91 -9.69 5.91
N THR A 7 -10.95 -9.95 6.81
CA THR A 7 -11.09 -9.61 8.24
C THR A 7 -10.89 -8.11 8.50
N ALA A 8 -9.95 -7.48 7.79
CA ALA A 8 -9.64 -6.06 7.95
C ALA A 8 -10.76 -5.17 7.37
N PHE A 9 -11.28 -5.50 6.19
CA PHE A 9 -12.32 -4.73 5.52
C PHE A 9 -13.65 -5.51 5.50
N LYS A 10 -14.62 -5.06 6.29
CA LYS A 10 -15.95 -5.67 6.39
C LYS A 10 -16.91 -5.20 5.30
N ALA A 11 -16.70 -4.01 4.75
CA ALA A 11 -17.62 -3.41 3.80
C ALA A 11 -16.93 -2.90 2.53
N HIS A 12 -15.71 -2.39 2.65
CA HIS A 12 -14.99 -1.85 1.50
C HIS A 12 -14.49 -3.00 0.57
N PRO A 13 -14.55 -2.83 -0.76
CA PRO A 13 -14.13 -3.88 -1.71
C PRO A 13 -12.67 -4.34 -1.61
N TYR A 14 -11.82 -3.61 -0.87
CA TYR A 14 -10.46 -4.06 -0.55
C TYR A 14 -10.43 -5.31 0.34
N GLY A 15 -11.55 -5.72 0.93
CA GLY A 15 -11.67 -7.02 1.58
C GLY A 15 -11.73 -8.20 0.62
N HIS A 16 -12.02 -7.96 -0.67
CA HIS A 16 -12.10 -9.02 -1.67
C HIS A 16 -10.72 -9.25 -2.30
N SER A 17 -10.31 -10.52 -2.41
CA SER A 17 -9.09 -10.89 -3.13
C SER A 17 -9.22 -10.49 -4.61
N VAL A 18 -8.12 -10.02 -5.21
CA VAL A 18 -8.10 -9.61 -6.63
C VAL A 18 -8.48 -10.77 -7.55
N ILE A 19 -8.11 -12.00 -7.17
CA ILE A 19 -8.42 -13.20 -7.94
C ILE A 19 -9.89 -13.64 -7.77
N GLY A 20 -10.60 -13.12 -6.76
CA GLY A 20 -11.95 -13.55 -6.40
C GLY A 20 -11.99 -14.85 -5.60
N HIS A 21 -13.20 -15.37 -5.34
CA HIS A 21 -13.38 -16.66 -4.69
C HIS A 21 -13.40 -17.80 -5.72
N MET A 22 -12.99 -19.01 -5.30
CA MET A 22 -12.96 -20.16 -6.20
C MET A 22 -14.33 -20.47 -6.81
N SER A 23 -15.41 -20.34 -6.04
CA SER A 23 -16.77 -20.51 -6.56
C SER A 23 -17.12 -19.48 -7.63
N ASP A 24 -16.61 -18.25 -7.53
CA ASP A 24 -16.85 -17.23 -8.56
C ASP A 24 -16.07 -17.57 -9.84
N LEU A 25 -14.85 -18.08 -9.72
CA LEU A 25 -14.02 -18.51 -10.86
C LEU A 25 -14.60 -19.73 -11.59
N GLU A 26 -15.21 -20.66 -10.87
CA GLU A 26 -15.87 -21.82 -11.47
C GLU A 26 -17.16 -21.45 -12.21
N ASN A 27 -17.81 -20.35 -11.83
CA ASN A 27 -19.10 -19.94 -12.36
C ASN A 27 -19.04 -18.73 -13.31
N ILE A 28 -17.88 -18.07 -13.44
CA ILE A 28 -17.73 -16.93 -14.35
C ILE A 28 -17.99 -17.34 -15.80
N THR A 29 -18.84 -16.59 -16.49
CA THR A 29 -19.16 -16.85 -17.89
C THR A 29 -18.48 -15.84 -18.81
N ARG A 30 -18.34 -16.21 -20.09
CA ARG A 30 -17.92 -15.27 -21.14
C ARG A 30 -18.77 -13.99 -21.15
N ARG A 31 -20.07 -14.10 -20.89
CA ARG A 31 -20.99 -12.96 -20.86
C ARG A 31 -20.63 -11.99 -19.74
N ASP A 32 -20.24 -12.48 -18.57
CA ASP A 32 -19.82 -11.65 -17.44
C ASP A 32 -18.56 -10.86 -17.79
N VAL A 33 -17.58 -11.52 -18.41
CA VAL A 33 -16.33 -10.88 -18.88
C VAL A 33 -16.62 -9.82 -19.95
N GLU A 34 -17.48 -10.11 -20.93
CA GLU A 34 -17.87 -9.14 -21.96
C GLU A 34 -18.60 -7.93 -21.37
N GLN A 35 -19.46 -8.13 -20.36
CA GLN A 35 -20.13 -7.03 -19.67
C GLN A 35 -19.15 -6.20 -18.85
N TYR A 36 -18.22 -6.84 -18.14
CA TYR A 36 -17.17 -6.16 -17.40
C TYR A 36 -16.30 -5.31 -18.34
N PHE A 37 -15.86 -5.88 -19.46
CA PHE A 37 -15.08 -5.16 -20.48
C PHE A 37 -15.85 -3.95 -21.01
N LYS A 38 -17.10 -4.12 -21.45
CA LYS A 38 -17.94 -3.00 -21.95
C LYS A 38 -18.14 -1.92 -20.91
N LYS A 39 -18.22 -2.27 -19.62
CA LYS A 39 -18.44 -1.32 -18.53
C LYS A 39 -17.18 -0.55 -18.16
N PHE A 40 -16.03 -1.22 -18.07
CA PHE A 40 -14.82 -0.63 -17.49
C PHE A 40 -13.72 -0.25 -18.51
N TYR A 41 -13.71 -0.84 -19.71
CA TYR A 41 -12.73 -0.61 -20.77
C TYR A 41 -13.27 0.34 -21.85
N GLY A 42 -13.75 1.52 -21.43
CA GLY A 42 -14.23 2.58 -22.33
C GLY A 42 -13.31 3.81 -22.33
N PRO A 43 -13.28 4.63 -23.40
CA PRO A 43 -12.45 5.83 -23.48
C PRO A 43 -12.63 6.82 -22.32
N SER A 44 -13.82 6.87 -21.71
CA SER A 44 -14.10 7.72 -20.55
C SER A 44 -13.39 7.29 -19.26
N ASN A 45 -12.84 6.07 -19.20
CA ASN A 45 -12.19 5.49 -18.01
C ASN A 45 -10.74 5.04 -18.27
N LEU A 46 -10.15 5.43 -19.40
CA LEU A 46 -8.79 5.06 -19.79
C LEU A 46 -7.87 6.29 -19.79
N THR A 47 -6.67 6.13 -19.23
CA THR A 47 -5.59 7.12 -19.30
C THR A 47 -4.39 6.48 -19.98
N VAL A 48 -3.82 7.17 -20.98
CA VAL A 48 -2.65 6.69 -21.73
C VAL A 48 -1.49 7.65 -21.50
N GLY A 49 -0.35 7.12 -21.04
CA GLY A 49 0.90 7.86 -20.88
C GLY A 49 1.83 7.59 -22.05
N ILE A 50 2.29 8.66 -22.72
CA ILE A 50 3.27 8.57 -23.82
C ILE A 50 4.45 9.46 -23.44
N VAL A 51 5.61 8.84 -23.26
CA VAL A 51 6.85 9.51 -22.84
C VAL A 51 7.99 9.05 -23.74
N GLY A 52 8.71 10.00 -24.31
CA GLY A 52 9.86 9.75 -25.19
C GLY A 52 10.05 10.88 -26.19
N ASP A 53 10.80 10.60 -27.25
CA ASP A 53 11.00 11.52 -28.36
C ASP A 53 9.76 11.51 -29.28
N VAL A 54 8.74 12.28 -28.90
CA VAL A 54 7.48 12.38 -29.63
C VAL A 54 7.04 13.83 -29.71
N LYS A 55 6.33 14.17 -30.79
CA LYS A 55 5.63 15.45 -30.90
C LYS A 55 4.19 15.28 -30.47
N THR A 56 3.78 16.07 -29.47
CA THR A 56 2.44 16.02 -28.87
C THR A 56 1.32 16.09 -29.91
N GLU A 57 1.43 16.97 -30.91
CA GLU A 57 0.42 17.09 -31.98
C GLU A 57 0.29 15.84 -32.85
N GLU A 58 1.41 15.19 -33.17
CA GLU A 58 1.42 13.95 -33.95
C GLU A 58 0.78 12.81 -33.16
N VAL A 59 1.07 12.73 -31.86
CA VAL A 59 0.47 11.77 -30.94
C VAL A 59 -1.05 11.94 -30.88
N PHE A 60 -1.55 13.17 -30.72
CA PHE A 60 -3.00 13.41 -30.69
C PHE A 60 -3.67 13.09 -32.03
N LYS A 61 -3.03 13.42 -33.16
CA LYS A 61 -3.53 13.01 -34.49
C LYS A 61 -3.63 11.49 -34.61
N MET A 62 -2.61 10.75 -34.16
CA MET A 62 -2.65 9.29 -34.15
C MET A 62 -3.72 8.76 -33.20
N ALA A 63 -3.86 9.35 -32.01
CA ALA A 63 -4.88 8.96 -31.05
C ALA A 63 -6.29 9.10 -31.63
N GLU A 64 -6.56 10.19 -32.35
CA GLU A 64 -7.83 10.40 -33.04
C GLU A 64 -8.07 9.34 -34.12
N VAL A 65 -7.06 9.05 -34.95
CA VAL A 65 -7.13 8.04 -36.01
C VAL A 65 -7.41 6.64 -35.46
N TYR A 66 -6.71 6.22 -34.39
CA TYR A 66 -6.78 4.85 -33.88
C TYR A 66 -7.92 4.64 -32.86
N PHE A 67 -8.17 5.62 -31.99
CA PHE A 67 -9.09 5.52 -30.86
C PHE A 67 -10.33 6.42 -30.97
N GLY A 68 -10.30 7.50 -31.77
CA GLY A 68 -11.41 8.47 -31.86
C GLY A 68 -12.74 7.86 -32.34
N ARG A 69 -12.68 6.78 -33.11
CA ARG A 69 -13.86 6.01 -33.55
C ARG A 69 -14.52 5.15 -32.46
N ILE A 70 -13.86 4.97 -31.31
CA ILE A 70 -14.40 4.16 -30.21
C ILE A 70 -15.41 5.02 -29.45
N PRO A 71 -16.69 4.64 -29.39
CA PRO A 71 -17.70 5.44 -28.70
C PRO A 71 -17.35 5.56 -27.22
N SER A 72 -17.43 6.78 -26.70
CA SER A 72 -17.34 7.00 -25.26
C SER A 72 -18.60 6.46 -24.57
N GLY A 73 -18.43 5.83 -23.42
CA GLY A 73 -19.51 5.39 -22.54
C GLY A 73 -19.57 6.21 -21.26
N PRO A 74 -20.61 6.05 -20.43
CA PRO A 74 -20.62 6.65 -19.09
C PRO A 74 -19.42 6.13 -18.28
N LYS A 75 -18.82 7.00 -17.47
CA LYS A 75 -17.81 6.56 -16.49
C LYS A 75 -18.44 5.56 -15.52
N PRO A 76 -17.72 4.50 -15.11
CA PRO A 76 -18.19 3.62 -14.05
C PRO A 76 -18.48 4.39 -12.76
N ASP A 77 -19.53 3.98 -12.05
CA ASP A 77 -19.84 4.56 -10.75
C ASP A 77 -18.65 4.44 -9.80
N PRO A 78 -18.33 5.51 -9.04
CA PRO A 78 -17.29 5.43 -8.03
C PRO A 78 -17.73 4.50 -6.89
N ILE A 79 -16.76 3.88 -6.21
CA ILE A 79 -17.02 3.18 -4.96
C ILE A 79 -17.55 4.18 -3.94
N ARG A 80 -18.77 3.94 -3.44
CA ARG A 80 -19.44 4.77 -2.43
C ARG A 80 -19.31 4.20 -1.02
N THR A 81 -19.18 2.88 -0.92
CA THR A 81 -19.02 2.19 0.37
C THR A 81 -17.70 2.58 0.99
N LYS A 82 -17.75 3.15 2.19
CA LYS A 82 -16.58 3.38 3.03
C LYS A 82 -16.49 2.27 4.07
N GLU A 83 -15.26 1.91 4.43
CA GLU A 83 -15.05 0.97 5.53
C GLU A 83 -15.52 1.62 6.84
N PRO A 84 -16.38 0.97 7.63
CA PRO A 84 -16.73 1.46 8.96
C PRO A 84 -15.53 1.46 9.89
N GLU A 85 -15.55 2.33 10.89
CA GLU A 85 -14.52 2.36 11.92
C GLU A 85 -14.41 1.00 12.63
N GLN A 86 -13.17 0.56 12.85
CA GLN A 86 -12.90 -0.68 13.55
C GLN A 86 -12.90 -0.45 15.07
N TRP A 87 -13.85 -1.06 15.79
CA TRP A 87 -14.02 -0.87 17.23
C TRP A 87 -13.32 -1.90 18.13
N GLY A 88 -12.50 -2.80 17.59
CA GLY A 88 -11.77 -3.81 18.36
C GLY A 88 -10.70 -4.52 17.52
N GLU A 89 -9.65 -5.01 18.18
CA GLU A 89 -8.61 -5.81 17.51
C GLU A 89 -9.26 -7.04 16.87
N ARG A 90 -8.87 -7.35 15.62
CA ARG A 90 -9.35 -8.53 14.90
C ARG A 90 -8.19 -9.46 14.66
N ARG A 91 -8.43 -10.77 14.76
CA ARG A 91 -7.44 -11.81 14.49
C ARG A 91 -8.02 -12.87 13.58
N VAL A 92 -7.20 -13.35 12.65
CA VAL A 92 -7.48 -14.54 11.85
C VAL A 92 -6.24 -15.43 11.81
N ILE A 93 -6.45 -16.73 12.00
CA ILE A 93 -5.40 -17.74 11.96
C ILE A 93 -5.75 -18.71 10.85
N VAL A 94 -4.80 -18.95 9.96
CA VAL A 94 -4.90 -19.93 8.88
C VAL A 94 -3.92 -21.05 9.19
N GLU A 95 -4.42 -22.28 9.32
CA GLU A 95 -3.56 -23.45 9.43
C GLU A 95 -3.07 -23.87 8.03
N ALA A 96 -1.77 -24.06 7.88
CA ALA A 96 -1.20 -24.53 6.62
C ALA A 96 0.14 -25.25 6.83
N LYS A 97 0.50 -26.14 5.90
CA LYS A 97 1.85 -26.75 5.81
C LYS A 97 2.89 -25.76 5.29
N SER A 98 3.16 -24.72 6.07
CA SER A 98 4.06 -23.62 5.75
C SER A 98 4.82 -23.15 6.98
N GLN A 99 5.83 -22.31 6.78
CA GLN A 99 6.49 -21.58 7.88
C GLN A 99 5.51 -20.60 8.55
N PRO A 100 5.67 -20.34 9.85
CA PRO A 100 4.84 -19.34 10.53
C PRO A 100 5.05 -17.97 9.90
N MET A 101 4.01 -17.16 9.93
CA MET A 101 3.99 -15.83 9.33
C MET A 101 2.95 -14.98 10.02
N ILE A 102 3.25 -13.71 10.23
CA ILE A 102 2.30 -12.75 10.78
C ILE A 102 2.26 -11.50 9.92
N ILE A 103 1.05 -11.02 9.67
CA ILE A 103 0.78 -9.71 9.09
C ILE A 103 -0.09 -8.89 10.05
N ILE A 104 0.27 -7.64 10.26
CA ILE A 104 -0.37 -6.71 11.18
C ILE A 104 -0.77 -5.47 10.39
N GLY A 105 -2.06 -5.17 10.29
CA GLY A 105 -2.57 -4.00 9.56
C GLY A 105 -3.26 -3.00 10.47
N TYR A 106 -3.04 -1.72 10.22
CA TYR A 106 -3.77 -0.60 10.83
C TYR A 106 -4.41 0.24 9.74
N HIS A 107 -5.68 0.60 9.91
CA HIS A 107 -6.37 1.45 8.95
C HIS A 107 -5.75 2.85 8.86
N ARG A 108 -5.58 3.32 7.64
CA ARG A 108 -5.07 4.65 7.29
C ARG A 108 -5.91 5.28 6.18
N PRO A 109 -5.89 6.62 6.04
CA PRO A 109 -6.59 7.30 4.95
C PRO A 109 -5.96 7.00 3.58
N ASP A 110 -6.64 7.45 2.52
CA ASP A 110 -6.16 7.30 1.14
C ASP A 110 -4.86 8.09 0.89
N TYR A 111 -4.26 7.86 -0.28
CA TYR A 111 -2.99 8.49 -0.67
C TYR A 111 -3.01 10.04 -0.62
N ARG A 112 -4.15 10.67 -0.94
CA ARG A 112 -4.25 12.13 -1.07
C ARG A 112 -4.38 12.84 0.26
N HIS A 113 -4.50 12.09 1.36
CA HIS A 113 -4.56 12.65 2.68
C HIS A 113 -3.19 13.23 3.09
N LYS A 114 -3.19 14.41 3.74
CA LYS A 114 -1.97 15.11 4.18
C LYS A 114 -1.02 14.26 5.06
N ASP A 115 -1.58 13.26 5.74
CA ASP A 115 -0.82 12.34 6.60
C ASP A 115 -0.11 11.22 5.81
N ASN A 116 -0.28 11.12 4.49
CA ASN A 116 0.31 10.05 3.65
C ASN A 116 1.84 10.03 3.73
N ILE A 117 2.51 11.17 3.54
CA ILE A 117 3.98 11.25 3.54
C ILE A 117 4.55 11.04 4.95
N PRO A 118 3.98 11.61 6.04
CA PRO A 118 4.37 11.21 7.40
C PRO A 118 4.17 9.71 7.69
N LEU A 119 3.10 9.08 7.20
CA LEU A 119 2.88 7.64 7.32
C LEU A 119 3.92 6.83 6.51
N GLU A 120 4.33 7.33 5.36
CA GLU A 120 5.42 6.76 4.56
C GLU A 120 6.74 6.81 5.32
N ALA A 121 7.05 7.95 5.94
CA ALA A 121 8.21 8.11 6.80
C ALA A 121 8.18 7.12 7.97
N LEU A 122 7.04 7.00 8.65
CA LEU A 122 6.83 6.05 9.74
C LEU A 122 7.07 4.60 9.28
N ALA A 123 6.44 4.18 8.18
CA ALA A 123 6.59 2.84 7.64
C ALA A 123 8.04 2.56 7.24
N ASN A 124 8.70 3.51 6.57
CA ASN A 124 10.08 3.39 6.11
C ASN A 124 11.06 3.18 7.27
N ILE A 125 10.97 4.05 8.28
CA ILE A 125 11.82 4.01 9.47
C ILE A 125 11.60 2.71 10.26
N LEU A 126 10.35 2.29 10.42
CA LEU A 126 10.03 1.08 11.19
C LEU A 126 10.46 -0.20 10.48
N GLY A 127 10.14 -0.38 9.20
CA GLY A 127 10.23 -1.71 8.58
C GLY A 127 10.74 -1.78 7.14
N GLN A 128 11.19 -0.68 6.52
CA GLN A 128 11.64 -0.72 5.13
C GLN A 128 13.17 -0.83 5.02
N GLY A 129 13.64 -1.98 4.55
CA GLY A 129 15.05 -2.25 4.32
C GLY A 129 15.83 -2.69 5.56
N ARG A 130 17.08 -3.08 5.34
CA ARG A 130 17.94 -3.79 6.32
C ARG A 130 18.46 -2.96 7.50
N SER A 131 18.08 -1.69 7.53
CA SER A 131 18.51 -0.69 8.50
C SER A 131 17.34 0.00 9.17
N SER A 132 16.14 -0.52 8.95
CA SER A 132 14.93 -0.09 9.64
C SER A 132 14.94 -0.65 11.06
N ARG A 133 14.23 0.00 11.98
CA ARG A 133 14.26 -0.35 13.41
C ARG A 133 13.87 -1.80 13.66
N LEU A 134 12.78 -2.26 13.03
CA LEU A 134 12.29 -3.62 13.20
C LEU A 134 13.26 -4.64 12.59
N TYR A 135 13.94 -4.32 11.49
CA TYR A 135 14.93 -5.23 10.93
C TYR A 135 16.14 -5.38 11.86
N GLU A 136 16.69 -4.28 12.37
CA GLU A 136 17.78 -4.33 13.35
C GLU A 136 17.35 -5.12 14.60
N LEU A 137 16.18 -4.79 15.17
CA LEU A 137 15.67 -5.43 16.38
C LEU A 137 15.37 -6.92 16.20
N LEU A 138 14.53 -7.28 15.23
CA LEU A 138 13.99 -8.65 15.10
C LEU A 138 14.97 -9.60 14.41
N VAL A 139 15.69 -9.12 13.38
CA VAL A 139 16.51 -9.98 12.51
C VAL A 139 17.96 -10.03 12.96
N LYS A 140 18.56 -8.88 13.33
CA LYS A 140 19.98 -8.82 13.68
C LYS A 140 20.24 -9.01 15.18
N ASP A 141 19.53 -8.27 16.02
CA ASP A 141 19.80 -8.23 17.46
C ASP A 141 19.19 -9.42 18.19
N LYS A 142 17.85 -9.56 18.11
CA LYS A 142 17.12 -10.64 18.80
C LYS A 142 17.11 -11.95 18.01
N LYS A 143 17.29 -11.89 16.69
CA LYS A 143 17.30 -13.04 15.76
C LYS A 143 16.02 -13.89 15.79
N VAL A 144 14.92 -13.31 16.25
CA VAL A 144 13.60 -13.95 16.36
C VAL A 144 12.86 -13.99 15.03
N ALA A 145 13.30 -13.23 14.03
CA ALA A 145 12.71 -13.22 12.69
C ALA A 145 13.77 -13.41 11.60
N VAL A 146 13.38 -14.11 10.53
CA VAL A 146 14.18 -14.21 9.29
C VAL A 146 13.98 -12.95 8.44
N ASN A 147 12.77 -12.39 8.47
CA ASN A 147 12.42 -11.21 7.69
C ASN A 147 11.34 -10.38 8.39
N VAL A 148 11.40 -9.07 8.18
CA VAL A 148 10.37 -8.10 8.53
C VAL A 148 10.30 -7.04 7.44
N MET A 149 9.07 -6.68 7.06
CA MET A 149 8.79 -5.67 6.06
C MET A 149 7.61 -4.81 6.51
N SER A 150 7.61 -3.54 6.12
CA SER A 150 6.46 -2.65 6.25
C SER A 150 5.91 -2.26 4.88
N PHE A 151 4.62 -1.95 4.83
CA PHE A 151 3.90 -1.46 3.66
C PHE A 151 3.11 -0.21 4.05
N ASN A 152 3.25 0.87 3.28
CA ASN A 152 2.43 2.08 3.43
C ASN A 152 1.39 2.15 2.30
N GLY A 153 0.36 1.32 2.36
CA GLY A 153 -0.57 1.17 1.25
C GLY A 153 -0.81 -0.30 0.90
N PHE A 154 -1.68 -0.97 1.65
CA PHE A 154 -2.07 -2.35 1.38
C PHE A 154 -3.60 -2.51 1.54
N PRO A 155 -4.32 -3.16 0.60
CA PRO A 155 -3.83 -3.76 -0.65
C PRO A 155 -3.73 -2.79 -1.84
N GLY A 156 -4.05 -1.51 -1.66
CA GLY A 156 -3.94 -0.47 -2.69
C GLY A 156 -4.08 0.92 -2.09
N GLU A 157 -3.83 1.96 -2.88
CA GLU A 157 -3.62 3.32 -2.33
C GLU A 157 -4.74 4.33 -2.66
N LYS A 158 -5.58 4.04 -3.66
CA LYS A 158 -6.63 4.95 -4.15
C LYS A 158 -7.67 5.30 -3.09
N TYR A 159 -7.99 4.34 -2.23
CA TYR A 159 -8.93 4.50 -1.13
C TYR A 159 -8.23 4.26 0.21
N SER A 160 -8.93 4.54 1.31
CA SER A 160 -8.46 4.21 2.66
C SER A 160 -8.05 2.74 2.72
N ASN A 161 -6.88 2.50 3.27
CA ASN A 161 -6.16 1.24 3.18
C ASN A 161 -5.42 0.94 4.48
N LEU A 162 -4.42 0.07 4.45
CA LEU A 162 -3.64 -0.33 5.61
C LEU A 162 -2.19 0.16 5.50
N ILE A 163 -1.65 0.63 6.63
CA ILE A 163 -0.23 0.46 6.93
C ILE A 163 -0.08 -0.95 7.51
N ALA A 164 0.83 -1.74 6.97
CA ALA A 164 0.98 -3.14 7.37
C ALA A 164 2.43 -3.51 7.70
N PHE A 165 2.60 -4.42 8.65
CA PHE A 165 3.88 -5.04 9.00
C PHE A 165 3.77 -6.54 8.77
N TYR A 166 4.76 -7.10 8.12
CA TYR A 166 4.82 -8.51 7.76
C TYR A 166 6.10 -9.12 8.30
N VAL A 167 5.99 -10.22 9.02
CA VAL A 167 7.12 -10.88 9.69
C VAL A 167 7.08 -12.38 9.47
N ILE A 168 8.25 -12.94 9.23
CA ILE A 168 8.49 -14.39 9.20
C ILE A 168 9.38 -14.73 10.39
N PRO A 169 8.86 -15.40 11.43
CA PRO A 169 9.65 -15.84 12.57
C PRO A 169 10.79 -16.78 12.16
N SER A 170 11.89 -16.70 12.91
CA SER A 170 12.98 -17.67 12.86
C SER A 170 12.56 -19.02 13.40
N ARG A 171 13.28 -20.08 12.99
CA ARG A 171 13.05 -21.42 13.51
C ARG A 171 13.17 -21.43 15.05
N GLY A 172 12.15 -21.95 15.73
CA GLY A 172 12.10 -22.01 17.19
C GLY A 172 11.48 -20.77 17.85
N HIS A 173 11.14 -19.74 17.08
CA HIS A 173 10.48 -18.52 17.56
C HIS A 173 9.03 -18.48 17.07
N THR A 174 8.21 -17.67 17.74
CA THR A 174 6.75 -17.60 17.48
C THR A 174 6.32 -16.25 16.90
N SER A 175 5.16 -16.24 16.23
CA SER A 175 4.49 -15.01 15.79
C SER A 175 4.20 -14.08 16.97
N ALA A 176 3.83 -14.63 18.13
CA ALA A 176 3.53 -13.88 19.34
C ALA A 176 4.76 -13.12 19.88
N GLU A 177 5.91 -13.80 19.95
CA GLU A 177 7.18 -13.19 20.36
C GLU A 177 7.58 -12.02 19.43
N CYS A 178 7.43 -12.21 18.12
CA CYS A 178 7.67 -11.13 17.15
C CYS A 178 6.69 -9.96 17.35
N LEU A 179 5.41 -10.26 17.57
CA LEU A 179 4.35 -9.26 17.77
C LEU A 179 4.62 -8.41 19.02
N GLU A 180 5.08 -9.00 20.12
CA GLU A 180 5.43 -8.28 21.35
C GLU A 180 6.54 -7.26 21.11
N LEU A 181 7.62 -7.67 20.44
CA LEU A 181 8.74 -6.78 20.11
C LEU A 181 8.34 -5.66 19.13
N ILE A 182 7.44 -5.94 18.18
CA ILE A 182 6.88 -4.92 17.30
C ILE A 182 6.02 -3.93 18.10
N ASP A 183 5.20 -4.41 19.03
CA ASP A 183 4.38 -3.57 19.91
C ASP A 183 5.25 -2.66 20.78
N GLU A 184 6.35 -3.16 21.33
CA GLU A 184 7.32 -2.37 22.07
C GLU A 184 7.93 -1.25 21.21
N GLU A 185 8.35 -1.57 19.98
CA GLU A 185 8.96 -0.60 19.08
C GLU A 185 7.97 0.47 18.59
N ILE A 186 6.72 0.08 18.33
CA ILE A 186 5.64 1.02 18.03
C ILE A 186 5.40 1.97 19.21
N GLU A 187 5.39 1.46 20.45
CA GLU A 187 5.20 2.30 21.63
C GLU A 187 6.38 3.25 21.87
N LYS A 188 7.62 2.88 21.51
CA LYS A 188 8.76 3.81 21.52
C LYS A 188 8.56 4.95 20.53
N VAL A 189 8.22 4.66 19.27
CA VAL A 189 8.01 5.70 18.24
C VAL A 189 6.81 6.61 18.57
N LYS A 190 5.84 6.12 19.33
CA LYS A 190 4.74 6.95 19.85
C LYS A 190 5.17 7.90 20.97
N LYS A 191 6.22 7.57 21.73
CA LYS A 191 6.69 8.35 22.90
C LYS A 191 7.88 9.24 22.58
N GLU A 192 8.79 8.77 21.75
CA GLU A 192 10.07 9.38 21.42
C GLU A 192 10.05 9.95 20.00
N LEU A 193 10.84 10.98 19.75
CA LEU A 193 11.04 11.49 18.39
C LEU A 193 11.99 10.57 17.64
N VAL A 194 11.75 10.39 16.34
CA VAL A 194 12.73 9.75 15.46
C VAL A 194 13.98 10.63 15.35
N THR A 195 15.12 9.99 15.15
CA THR A 195 16.40 10.70 15.06
C THR A 195 16.50 11.49 13.76
N SER A 196 17.35 12.52 13.76
CA SER A 196 17.65 13.29 12.55
C SER A 196 18.30 12.43 11.46
N GLU A 197 19.06 11.40 11.84
CA GLU A 197 19.69 10.46 10.91
C GLU A 197 18.64 9.60 10.19
N GLU A 198 17.71 9.00 10.94
CA GLU A 198 16.61 8.20 10.38
C GLU A 198 15.76 9.01 9.40
N LEU A 199 15.42 10.24 9.79
CA LEU A 199 14.63 11.13 8.94
C LEU A 199 15.42 11.59 7.71
N THR A 200 16.71 11.90 7.86
CA THR A 200 17.57 12.26 6.73
C THR A 200 17.69 11.11 5.74
N LYS A 201 17.79 9.88 6.25
CA LYS A 201 17.84 8.67 5.43
C LYS A 201 16.54 8.44 4.67
N PHE A 202 15.40 8.56 5.34
CA PHE A 202 14.08 8.50 4.69
C PHE A 202 14.00 9.52 3.55
N LYS A 203 14.32 10.79 3.83
CA LYS A 203 14.25 11.89 2.85
C LYS A 203 15.14 11.63 1.65
N ARG A 204 16.42 11.34 1.88
CA ARG A 204 17.40 11.10 0.80
C ARG A 204 17.04 9.85 -0.01
N GLY A 205 16.62 8.79 0.67
CA GLY A 205 16.24 7.53 0.04
C GLY A 205 15.06 7.70 -0.90
N ASN A 206 13.95 8.26 -0.42
CA ASN A 206 12.72 8.36 -1.21
C ASN A 206 12.82 9.43 -2.31
N VAL A 207 13.46 10.58 -2.06
CA VAL A 207 13.74 11.54 -3.13
C VAL A 207 14.62 10.92 -4.22
N LYS A 208 15.64 10.14 -3.84
CA LYS A 208 16.49 9.43 -4.81
C LYS A 208 15.70 8.39 -5.61
N SER A 209 14.82 7.62 -4.95
CA SER A 209 13.97 6.62 -5.60
C SER A 209 13.07 7.29 -6.64
N LEU A 210 12.35 8.34 -6.26
CA LEU A 210 11.46 9.08 -7.16
C LEU A 210 12.21 9.69 -8.35
N LEU A 211 13.36 10.31 -8.11
CA LEU A 211 14.20 10.84 -9.19
C LEU A 211 14.74 9.74 -10.11
N ASN A 212 14.95 8.52 -9.61
CA ASN A 212 15.37 7.40 -10.44
C ASN A 212 14.23 6.83 -11.29
N GLU A 213 13.02 6.77 -10.75
CA GLU A 213 11.82 6.40 -11.52
C GLU A 213 11.60 7.36 -12.70
N MET A 214 11.83 8.66 -12.48
CA MET A 214 11.70 9.68 -13.51
C MET A 214 12.75 9.60 -14.65
N LYS A 215 13.82 8.80 -14.50
CA LYS A 215 14.86 8.67 -15.54
C LYS A 215 14.48 7.75 -16.69
N SER A 216 13.53 6.85 -16.48
CA SER A 216 13.09 5.90 -17.50
C SER A 216 11.81 6.40 -18.15
N ASN A 217 11.73 6.37 -19.48
CA ASN A 217 10.51 6.73 -20.21
C ASN A 217 9.32 5.86 -19.76
N SER A 218 9.53 4.55 -19.57
CA SER A 218 8.46 3.64 -19.16
C SER A 218 8.00 3.89 -17.73
N SER A 219 8.94 4.15 -16.81
CA SER A 219 8.63 4.45 -15.41
C SER A 219 7.99 5.83 -15.26
N MET A 220 8.42 6.82 -16.04
CA MET A 220 7.77 8.13 -16.11
C MET A 220 6.34 8.01 -16.66
N ALA A 221 6.12 7.24 -17.72
CA ALA A 221 4.76 6.99 -18.23
C ALA A 221 3.87 6.31 -17.19
N ALA A 222 4.40 5.34 -16.44
CA ALA A 222 3.70 4.71 -15.33
C ALA A 222 3.39 5.69 -14.19
N LEU A 223 4.36 6.53 -13.81
CA LEU A 223 4.19 7.54 -12.78
C LEU A 223 3.10 8.56 -13.16
N LEU A 224 3.13 9.11 -14.38
CA LEU A 224 2.15 10.10 -14.84
C LEU A 224 0.74 9.51 -14.93
N THR A 225 0.60 8.28 -15.44
CA THR A 225 -0.71 7.61 -15.51
C THR A 225 -1.24 7.26 -14.11
N TYR A 226 -0.37 6.82 -13.21
CA TYR A 226 -0.73 6.59 -11.81
C TYR A 226 -1.14 7.89 -11.10
N ALA A 227 -0.41 8.98 -11.34
CA ALA A 227 -0.70 10.30 -10.81
C ALA A 227 -2.11 10.79 -11.20
N GLU A 228 -2.44 10.65 -12.48
CA GLU A 228 -3.75 11.02 -13.02
C GLU A 228 -4.88 10.15 -12.44
N VAL A 229 -4.67 8.83 -12.35
CA VAL A 229 -5.74 7.88 -11.99
C VAL A 229 -5.93 7.72 -10.47
N VAL A 230 -4.86 7.90 -9.69
CA VAL A 230 -4.81 7.58 -8.25
C VAL A 230 -4.51 8.81 -7.41
N LEU A 231 -3.49 9.58 -7.78
CA LEU A 231 -3.00 10.69 -6.94
C LEU A 231 -3.82 11.98 -7.09
N GLY A 232 -4.61 12.09 -8.16
CA GLY A 232 -5.51 13.21 -8.39
C GLY A 232 -4.95 14.31 -9.31
N GLY A 233 -3.93 13.99 -10.11
CA GLY A 233 -3.37 14.88 -11.12
C GLY A 233 -1.86 14.73 -11.26
N LEU A 234 -1.30 15.23 -12.36
CA LEU A 234 0.13 15.11 -12.69
C LEU A 234 1.03 15.85 -11.69
N ASP A 235 0.61 17.01 -11.17
CA ASP A 235 1.38 17.80 -10.21
C ASP A 235 1.69 17.00 -8.94
N ALA A 236 0.77 16.12 -8.52
CA ALA A 236 0.95 15.26 -7.37
C ALA A 236 2.10 14.26 -7.53
N ALA A 237 2.56 13.96 -8.76
CA ALA A 237 3.77 13.16 -8.97
C ALA A 237 5.06 13.90 -8.55
N PHE A 238 5.07 15.22 -8.67
CA PHE A 238 6.25 16.05 -8.49
C PHE A 238 6.29 16.73 -7.12
N ASP A 239 5.13 17.13 -6.59
CA ASP A 239 5.00 17.77 -5.28
C ASP A 239 5.49 16.89 -4.12
N GLN A 240 5.50 15.57 -4.31
CA GLN A 240 6.01 14.61 -3.32
C GLN A 240 7.44 14.91 -2.88
N ILE A 241 8.29 15.43 -3.76
CA ILE A 241 9.68 15.74 -3.40
C ILE A 241 9.73 16.76 -2.26
N GLU A 242 8.96 17.84 -2.38
CA GLU A 242 8.91 18.89 -1.37
C GLU A 242 8.17 18.43 -0.12
N GLN A 243 7.10 17.63 -0.27
CA GLN A 243 6.40 17.04 0.87
C GLN A 243 7.31 16.12 1.69
N ILE A 244 8.10 15.26 1.04
CA ILE A 244 9.09 14.39 1.69
C ILE A 244 10.14 15.24 2.42
N ARG A 245 10.66 16.28 1.76
CA ARG A 245 11.64 17.20 2.36
C ARG A 245 11.09 17.93 3.59
N ALA A 246 9.80 18.23 3.61
CA ALA A 246 9.14 18.98 4.68
C ALA A 246 8.85 18.15 5.94
N VAL A 247 8.78 16.81 5.87
CA VAL A 247 8.48 15.96 7.03
C VAL A 247 9.43 16.25 8.19
N ASN A 248 8.90 16.42 9.40
CA ASN A 248 9.67 16.57 10.62
C ASN A 248 9.44 15.37 11.60
N PRO A 249 10.27 15.20 12.64
CA PRO A 249 10.10 14.11 13.60
C PRO A 249 8.75 14.10 14.33
N GLU A 250 8.17 15.28 14.57
CA GLU A 250 6.88 15.44 15.24
C GLU A 250 5.73 14.90 14.38
N ASP A 251 5.79 15.06 13.06
CA ASP A 251 4.81 14.50 12.13
C ASP A 251 4.77 12.97 12.23
N VAL A 252 5.94 12.32 12.31
CA VAL A 252 6.06 10.86 12.43
C VAL A 252 5.45 10.38 13.75
N LYS A 253 5.78 11.05 14.86
CA LYS A 253 5.19 10.75 16.17
C LYS A 253 3.69 10.98 16.18
N TYR A 254 3.20 12.04 15.54
CA TYR A 254 1.78 12.35 15.40
C TYR A 254 1.03 11.21 14.71
N VAL A 255 1.49 10.77 13.53
CA VAL A 255 0.80 9.71 12.78
C VAL A 255 0.92 8.34 13.47
N ALA A 256 2.04 8.06 14.15
CA ALA A 256 2.17 6.85 14.96
C ALA A 256 1.11 6.80 16.07
N ASN A 257 0.89 7.92 16.77
CA ASN A 257 -0.13 8.00 17.82
C ASN A 257 -1.56 7.92 17.26
N LYS A 258 -1.80 8.54 16.10
CA LYS A 258 -3.12 8.62 15.49
C LYS A 258 -3.58 7.30 14.87
N TYR A 259 -2.68 6.56 14.23
CA TYR A 259 -3.05 5.40 13.40
C TYR A 259 -2.63 4.04 13.99
N LEU A 260 -1.52 3.96 14.72
CA LEU A 260 -1.03 2.69 15.29
C LEU A 260 -1.70 2.41 16.65
N ILE A 261 -3.02 2.22 16.61
CA ILE A 261 -3.87 1.95 17.77
C ILE A 261 -4.26 0.47 17.78
N LYS A 262 -3.92 -0.26 18.86
CA LYS A 262 -4.20 -1.71 18.98
C LYS A 262 -5.68 -2.06 18.75
N LYS A 263 -6.60 -1.22 19.26
CA LYS A 263 -8.05 -1.37 19.04
C LYS A 263 -8.44 -1.36 17.56
N HIS A 264 -7.68 -0.70 16.69
CA HIS A 264 -7.98 -0.52 15.27
C HIS A 264 -7.11 -1.41 14.37
N ARG A 265 -6.46 -2.43 14.94
CA ARG A 265 -5.55 -3.35 14.23
C ARG A 265 -6.23 -4.65 13.84
N THR A 266 -5.88 -5.16 12.67
CA THR A 266 -6.14 -6.55 12.27
C THR A 266 -4.83 -7.34 12.23
N ILE A 267 -4.83 -8.58 12.72
CA ILE A 267 -3.70 -9.50 12.67
C ILE A 267 -4.12 -10.74 11.88
N GLY A 268 -3.32 -11.10 10.87
CA GLY A 268 -3.41 -12.39 10.19
C GLY A 268 -2.19 -13.23 10.51
N GLU A 269 -2.40 -14.50 10.84
CA GLU A 269 -1.32 -15.44 11.18
C GLU A 269 -1.45 -16.73 10.36
N ILE A 270 -0.32 -17.26 9.91
CA ILE A 270 -0.23 -18.65 9.47
C ILE A 270 0.32 -19.48 10.62
N ALA A 271 -0.48 -20.42 11.11
CA ALA A 271 -0.06 -21.43 12.07
C ALA A 271 0.38 -22.69 11.30
N PRO A 272 1.62 -23.19 11.50
CA PRO A 272 2.06 -24.42 10.85
C PRO A 272 1.21 -25.61 11.29
N GLU A 273 0.69 -26.38 10.32
CA GLU A 273 0.11 -27.71 10.59
C GLU A 273 1.19 -28.63 11.19
N LYS A 274 0.78 -29.47 12.15
CA LYS A 274 1.64 -30.50 12.75
C LYS A 274 1.87 -31.69 11.81
#